data_AF-A0A1Y3NLB2-F1
#
_entry.id   AF-A0A1Y3NLB2-F1
#
_cell.length_a   1.000
_cell.length_b   1.000
_cell.length_c   1.000
_cell.angle_alpha   90.00
_cell.angle_beta   90.00
_cell.angle_gamma   90.00
#
_symmetry.space_group_name_H-M   'P 1'
#
loop_
_entity.id
_entity.type
_entity.pdbx_description
1 polymer ?
#
loop_
_entity_poly.entity_id
_entity_poly.type
_entity_poly.pdbx_seq_one_letter_code
_entity_poly.pdbx_strand_id
1 'polypeptide(L)'
;AAYILTSTVVECHRVGLKKQSFEYATMLMRPEYKQKLDTKYRRKIEAVIRRPDKSEIEEPSTPCPFCGSPVTETTLDCLECKNHIPYCIVTGQHMVLDDWSNCPSCKFPALYSQFKALLEKTQTCPMCTNHIEPDAIELCKNPIEMLKEKSENEGTFKDTDMGFSFTDSTSSTQTSYSNILPVNRNNINITV
;
A
#
# COMPACT_ATOMS: atom_id res chain seq x y z
N ALA A 1 6.27 18.52 5.37
CA ALA A 1 6.70 17.39 6.23
C ALA A 1 5.97 17.36 7.58
N ALA A 2 6.17 18.32 8.50
CA ALA A 2 5.61 18.28 9.86
C ALA A 2 4.07 18.13 9.92
N TYR A 3 3.33 18.82 9.03
CA TYR A 3 1.88 18.70 8.94
C TYR A 3 1.41 17.28 8.60
N ILE A 4 2.03 16.66 7.59
CA ILE A 4 1.71 15.30 7.14
C ILE A 4 1.99 14.29 8.26
N LEU A 5 3.17 14.37 8.89
CA LEU A 5 3.53 13.51 10.01
C LEU A 5 2.56 13.67 11.20
N THR A 6 2.08 14.89 11.46
CA THR A 6 1.10 15.14 12.52
C THR A 6 -0.20 14.41 12.22
N SER A 7 -0.72 14.50 10.99
CA SER A 7 -1.90 13.71 10.59
C SER A 7 -1.64 12.21 10.67
N THR A 8 -0.48 11.72 10.24
CA THR A 8 -0.11 10.30 10.32
C THR A 8 -0.17 9.79 11.76
N VAL A 9 0.45 10.51 12.71
CA VAL A 9 0.41 10.11 14.13
C VAL A 9 -1.02 10.05 14.67
N VAL A 10 -1.85 11.04 14.35
CA VAL A 10 -3.25 11.07 14.81
C VAL A 10 -4.03 9.90 14.22
N GLU A 11 -3.88 9.63 12.93
CA GLU A 11 -4.59 8.56 12.25
C GLU A 11 -4.14 7.18 12.70
N CYS A 12 -2.82 6.90 12.73
CA CYS A 12 -2.27 5.65 13.25
C CYS A 12 -2.73 5.39 14.69
N HIS A 13 -2.72 6.41 15.55
CA HIS A 13 -3.18 6.26 16.92
C HIS A 13 -4.67 5.92 17.00
N ARG A 14 -5.50 6.53 16.12
CA ARG A 14 -6.96 6.31 16.06
C ARG A 14 -7.31 4.90 15.62
N VAL A 15 -6.60 4.35 14.63
CA VAL A 15 -6.87 2.99 14.11
C VAL A 15 -6.18 1.87 14.89
N GLY A 16 -5.42 2.20 15.93
CA GLY A 16 -4.75 1.20 16.78
C GLY A 16 -3.36 0.75 16.29
N LEU A 17 -2.80 1.41 15.27
CA LEU A 17 -1.43 1.23 14.78
C LEU A 17 -0.44 1.94 15.72
N LYS A 18 -0.29 1.40 16.92
CA LYS A 18 0.41 2.08 18.04
C LYS A 18 1.92 2.16 17.83
N LYS A 19 2.54 1.16 17.21
CA LYS A 19 3.98 1.14 16.93
C LYS A 19 4.35 2.22 15.91
N GLN A 20 3.66 2.27 14.77
CA GLN A 20 3.88 3.28 13.73
C GLN A 20 3.56 4.68 14.29
N SER A 21 2.47 4.80 15.07
CA SER A 21 2.14 6.06 15.76
C SER A 21 3.28 6.55 16.64
N PHE A 22 3.93 5.66 17.41
CA PHE A 22 5.05 5.98 18.26
C PHE A 22 6.31 6.38 17.47
N GLU A 23 6.61 5.64 16.39
CA GLU A 23 7.77 5.91 15.53
C GLU A 23 7.68 7.31 14.88
N TYR A 24 6.52 7.64 14.28
CA TYR A 24 6.30 8.96 13.68
C TYR A 24 6.20 10.08 14.73
N ALA A 25 5.65 9.80 15.91
CA ALA A 25 5.64 10.75 17.03
C ALA A 25 7.07 11.10 17.46
N THR A 26 7.93 10.09 17.58
CA THR A 26 9.35 10.28 17.91
C THR A 26 10.07 11.12 16.85
N MET A 27 9.77 10.90 15.57
CA MET A 27 10.29 11.74 14.48
C MET A 27 9.83 13.20 14.60
N LEU A 28 8.57 13.44 14.96
CA LEU A 28 8.01 14.79 15.14
C LEU A 28 8.63 15.57 16.30
N MET A 29 9.13 14.89 17.32
CA MET A 29 9.77 15.53 18.48
C MET A 29 11.22 15.95 18.25
N ARG A 30 11.81 15.60 17.10
CA ARG A 30 13.13 16.09 16.72
C ARG A 30 13.12 17.62 16.52
N PRO A 31 14.21 18.34 16.81
CA PRO A 31 14.25 19.80 16.83
C PRO A 31 13.75 20.46 15.53
N GLU A 32 13.99 19.83 14.39
CA GLU A 32 13.69 20.33 13.05
C GLU A 32 12.17 20.43 12.78
N TYR A 33 11.39 19.56 13.44
CA TYR A 33 9.93 19.48 13.29
C TYR A 33 9.19 20.01 14.52
N LYS A 34 9.75 19.84 15.72
CA LYS A 34 9.11 20.22 16.98
C LYS A 34 8.71 21.70 17.05
N GLN A 35 9.52 22.60 16.48
CA GLN A 35 9.24 24.03 16.44
C GLN A 35 8.09 24.39 15.49
N LYS A 36 7.81 23.52 14.50
CA LYS A 36 6.77 23.70 13.49
C LYS A 36 5.43 23.08 13.92
N LEU A 37 5.39 22.42 15.07
CA LEU A 37 4.16 21.82 15.63
C LEU A 37 3.38 22.85 16.44
N ASP A 38 2.07 22.88 16.19
CA ASP A 38 1.14 23.61 17.05
C ASP A 38 1.16 23.01 18.47
N THR A 39 1.20 23.90 19.45
CA THR A 39 1.04 23.62 20.88
C THR A 39 -0.09 22.64 21.22
N LYS A 40 -1.21 22.67 20.48
CA LYS A 40 -2.36 21.76 20.64
C LYS A 40 -1.98 20.30 20.38
N TYR A 41 -1.24 20.03 19.31
CA TYR A 41 -0.83 18.66 18.94
C TYR A 41 0.43 18.23 19.69
N ARG A 42 1.32 19.16 20.00
CA ARG A 42 2.57 18.90 20.72
C ARG A 42 2.35 18.15 22.03
N ARG A 43 1.42 18.60 22.89
CA ARG A 43 1.13 17.91 24.17
C ARG A 43 0.63 16.48 23.96
N LYS A 44 -0.18 16.24 22.93
CA LYS A 44 -0.72 14.90 22.62
C LYS A 44 0.37 13.97 22.10
N ILE A 45 1.21 14.45 21.20
CA ILE A 45 2.36 13.72 20.64
C ILE A 45 3.38 13.39 21.76
N GLU A 46 3.67 14.34 22.65
CA GLU A 46 4.53 14.12 23.82
C GLU A 46 3.97 13.01 24.74
N ALA A 47 2.64 12.96 24.92
CA ALA A 47 2.01 11.91 25.72
C ALA A 47 2.16 10.51 25.10
N VAL A 48 2.01 10.39 23.77
CA VAL A 48 2.21 9.12 23.03
C VAL A 48 3.61 8.55 23.24
N ILE A 49 4.64 9.41 23.24
CA ILE A 49 6.03 8.98 23.42
C ILE A 49 6.34 8.65 24.88
N ARG A 50 5.76 9.42 25.82
CA ARG A 50 6.00 9.23 27.26
C ARG A 50 5.39 7.93 27.79
N ARG A 51 4.28 7.49 27.21
CA ARG A 51 3.58 6.25 27.57
C ARG A 51 3.29 5.46 26.30
N PRO A 52 4.30 4.80 25.73
CA PRO A 52 4.11 4.03 24.51
C PRO A 52 3.19 2.85 24.80
N ASP A 53 2.09 2.80 24.07
CA ASP A 53 1.25 1.62 24.00
C ASP A 53 1.84 0.67 22.96
N LYS A 54 2.00 -0.60 23.34
CA LYS A 54 2.55 -1.66 22.47
C LYS A 54 1.50 -2.71 22.10
N SER A 55 0.25 -2.54 22.53
CA SER A 55 -0.83 -3.41 22.07
C SER A 55 -1.19 -3.05 20.63
N GLU A 56 -0.50 -3.66 19.69
CA GLU A 56 -0.85 -3.65 18.28
C GLU A 56 -1.20 -5.07 17.86
N ILE A 57 -2.25 -5.21 17.07
CA ILE A 57 -2.67 -6.51 16.55
C ILE A 57 -1.62 -6.92 15.53
N GLU A 58 -0.97 -8.05 15.76
CA GLU A 58 0.00 -8.59 14.82
C GLU A 58 -0.70 -8.93 13.51
N GLU A 59 -0.12 -8.48 12.40
CA GLU A 59 -0.68 -8.76 11.09
C GLU A 59 -0.66 -10.28 10.82
N PRO A 60 -1.75 -10.86 10.28
CA PRO A 60 -1.78 -12.26 9.93
C PRO A 60 -0.74 -12.59 8.86
N SER A 61 -0.25 -13.82 8.90
CA SER A 61 0.65 -14.37 7.89
C SER A 61 -0.02 -15.50 7.13
N THR A 62 0.20 -15.50 5.82
CA THR A 62 -0.34 -16.47 4.86
C THR A 62 0.78 -17.05 3.99
N PRO A 63 0.60 -18.22 3.38
CA PRO A 63 1.68 -18.90 2.66
C PRO A 63 2.04 -18.17 1.35
N CYS A 64 3.35 -18.00 1.13
CA CYS A 64 3.90 -17.51 -0.13
C CYS A 64 3.51 -18.42 -1.31
N PRO A 65 3.05 -17.87 -2.45
CA PRO A 65 2.60 -18.69 -3.58
C PRO A 65 3.75 -19.38 -4.35
N PHE A 66 5.01 -19.04 -4.05
CA PHE A 66 6.18 -19.66 -4.69
C PHE A 66 6.77 -20.81 -3.87
N CYS A 67 6.98 -20.60 -2.57
CA CYS A 67 7.68 -21.56 -1.70
C CYS A 67 6.88 -22.02 -0.48
N GLY A 68 5.69 -21.47 -0.24
CA GLY A 68 4.82 -21.83 0.89
C GLY A 68 5.27 -21.29 2.26
N SER A 69 6.38 -20.54 2.35
CA SER A 69 6.80 -19.93 3.61
C SER A 69 5.77 -18.88 4.10
N PRO A 70 5.58 -18.72 5.42
CA PRO A 70 4.67 -17.70 5.93
C PRO A 70 5.19 -16.29 5.63
N VAL A 71 4.34 -15.46 5.04
CA VAL A 71 4.60 -14.05 4.72
C VAL A 71 3.45 -13.21 5.26
N THR A 72 3.72 -12.01 5.77
CA THR A 72 2.69 -11.06 6.19
C THR A 72 1.80 -10.67 5.01
N GLU A 73 0.48 -10.61 5.20
CA GLU A 73 -0.48 -10.35 4.11
C GLU A 73 -0.18 -9.09 3.30
N THR A 74 0.35 -8.04 3.93
CA THR A 74 0.70 -6.75 3.31
C THR A 74 2.05 -6.73 2.60
N THR A 75 2.88 -7.76 2.78
CA THR A 75 4.24 -7.84 2.24
C THR A 75 4.27 -8.57 0.91
N LEU A 76 4.88 -7.95 -0.11
CA LEU A 76 4.98 -8.52 -1.45
C LEU A 76 6.33 -9.19 -1.72
N ASP A 77 7.35 -9.01 -0.87
CA ASP A 77 8.64 -9.67 -1.05
C ASP A 77 8.80 -10.85 -0.10
N CYS A 78 9.05 -12.04 -0.65
CA CYS A 78 9.32 -13.21 0.16
C CYS A 78 10.79 -13.25 0.59
N LEU A 79 11.08 -13.22 1.89
CA LEU A 79 12.47 -13.27 2.40
C LEU A 79 13.15 -14.62 2.13
N GLU A 80 12.38 -15.71 2.08
CA GLU A 80 12.90 -17.06 1.90
C GLU A 80 13.31 -17.32 0.44
N CYS A 81 12.38 -17.20 -0.51
CA CYS A 81 12.66 -17.46 -1.92
C CYS A 81 13.06 -16.23 -2.74
N LYS A 82 13.07 -15.02 -2.12
CA LYS A 82 13.46 -13.74 -2.74
C LYS A 82 12.64 -13.35 -3.98
N ASN A 83 11.46 -13.92 -4.13
CA ASN A 83 10.54 -13.58 -5.22
C ASN A 83 9.62 -12.43 -4.80
N HIS A 84 9.26 -11.60 -5.78
CA HIS A 84 8.22 -10.60 -5.66
C HIS A 84 6.84 -11.23 -5.95
N ILE A 85 5.99 -11.25 -4.94
CA ILE A 85 4.65 -11.84 -4.92
C ILE A 85 3.64 -10.87 -5.54
N PRO A 86 2.81 -11.34 -6.49
CA PRO A 86 1.71 -10.53 -7.00
C PRO A 86 0.71 -10.16 -5.90
N TYR A 87 0.08 -9.00 -6.06
CA TYR A 87 -0.94 -8.53 -5.14
C TYR A 87 -2.36 -8.68 -5.71
N CYS A 88 -3.32 -8.76 -4.81
CA CYS A 88 -4.74 -8.76 -5.10
C CYS A 88 -5.24 -7.35 -5.42
N ILE A 89 -5.95 -7.18 -6.54
CA ILE A 89 -6.52 -5.87 -6.93
C ILE A 89 -7.58 -5.32 -5.98
N VAL A 90 -8.16 -6.18 -5.14
CA VAL A 90 -9.24 -5.79 -4.23
C VAL A 90 -8.71 -5.39 -2.87
N THR A 91 -7.83 -6.21 -2.28
CA THR A 91 -7.32 -5.99 -0.92
C THR A 91 -5.96 -5.30 -0.90
N GLY A 92 -5.19 -5.36 -1.98
CA GLY A 92 -3.78 -4.92 -2.02
C GLY A 92 -2.82 -5.87 -1.31
N GLN A 93 -3.31 -6.99 -0.76
CA GLN A 93 -2.52 -8.01 -0.08
C GLN A 93 -1.86 -8.96 -1.08
N HIS A 94 -0.83 -9.68 -0.65
CA HIS A 94 -0.19 -10.69 -1.48
C HIS A 94 -1.18 -11.83 -1.81
N MET A 95 -0.99 -12.44 -2.98
CA MET A 95 -1.84 -13.51 -3.46
C MET A 95 -1.50 -14.86 -2.83
N VAL A 96 -2.51 -15.68 -2.54
CA VAL A 96 -2.37 -17.07 -2.09
C VAL A 96 -2.87 -18.04 -3.17
N LEU A 97 -2.32 -19.26 -3.21
CA LEU A 97 -2.67 -20.25 -4.25
C LEU A 97 -4.11 -20.76 -4.13
N ASP A 98 -4.60 -20.96 -2.90
CA ASP A 98 -5.90 -21.59 -2.63
C ASP A 98 -7.10 -20.69 -2.98
N ASP A 99 -6.90 -19.38 -3.03
CA ASP A 99 -7.93 -18.38 -3.30
C ASP A 99 -7.58 -17.56 -4.55
N TRP A 100 -6.86 -18.14 -5.51
CA TRP A 100 -6.40 -17.41 -6.68
C TRP A 100 -7.47 -17.28 -7.76
N SER A 101 -7.68 -16.07 -8.28
CA SER A 101 -8.46 -15.81 -9.50
C SER A 101 -7.84 -14.69 -10.33
N ASN A 102 -8.39 -14.48 -11.52
CA ASN A 102 -7.99 -13.39 -12.40
C ASN A 102 -9.23 -12.70 -12.97
N CYS A 103 -9.12 -11.40 -13.19
CA CYS A 103 -10.13 -10.65 -13.93
C CYS A 103 -10.28 -11.23 -15.35
N PRO A 104 -11.48 -11.63 -15.82
CA PRO A 104 -11.68 -12.16 -17.17
C PRO A 104 -11.28 -11.17 -18.26
N SER A 105 -11.39 -9.87 -17.99
CA SER A 105 -11.09 -8.80 -18.96
C SER A 105 -9.61 -8.41 -18.98
N CYS A 106 -9.04 -7.94 -17.87
CA CYS A 106 -7.66 -7.44 -17.83
C CYS A 106 -6.63 -8.46 -17.34
N LYS A 107 -7.06 -9.68 -17.00
CA LYS A 107 -6.22 -10.79 -16.50
C LYS A 107 -5.44 -10.51 -15.22
N PHE A 108 -5.71 -9.39 -14.53
CA PHE A 108 -5.03 -9.05 -13.29
C PHE A 108 -5.43 -10.01 -12.15
N PRO A 109 -4.48 -10.50 -11.33
CA PRO A 109 -4.75 -11.39 -10.20
C PRO A 109 -5.61 -10.76 -9.10
N ALA A 110 -6.48 -11.58 -8.51
CA ALA A 110 -7.34 -11.19 -7.40
C ALA A 110 -7.65 -12.41 -6.52
N LEU A 111 -7.75 -12.20 -5.20
CA LEU A 111 -8.27 -13.22 -4.30
C LEU A 111 -9.74 -13.48 -4.64
N TYR A 112 -10.09 -14.73 -4.96
CA TYR A 112 -11.41 -15.12 -5.48
C TYR A 112 -12.52 -14.72 -4.51
N SER A 113 -12.37 -15.06 -3.22
CA SER A 113 -13.35 -14.73 -2.18
C SER A 113 -13.62 -13.21 -2.10
N GLN A 114 -12.57 -12.41 -2.12
CA GLN A 114 -12.64 -10.95 -2.01
C GLN A 114 -13.17 -10.31 -3.28
N PHE A 115 -12.75 -10.82 -4.44
CA PHE A 115 -13.16 -10.28 -5.72
C PHE A 115 -14.63 -10.57 -6.02
N LYS A 116 -15.10 -11.78 -5.68
CA LYS A 116 -16.52 -12.11 -5.74
C LYS A 116 -17.36 -11.20 -4.85
N ALA A 117 -16.95 -11.03 -3.58
CA ALA A 117 -17.66 -10.15 -2.63
C ALA A 117 -17.68 -8.67 -3.08
N LEU A 118 -16.65 -8.21 -3.80
CA LEU A 118 -16.64 -6.88 -4.42
C LEU A 118 -17.63 -6.80 -5.59
N LEU A 119 -17.58 -7.76 -6.51
CA LEU A 119 -18.44 -7.77 -7.70
C LEU A 119 -19.92 -7.90 -7.36
N GLU A 120 -20.27 -8.61 -6.28
CA GLU A 120 -21.65 -8.65 -5.78
C GLU A 120 -22.21 -7.25 -5.44
N LYS A 121 -21.34 -6.28 -5.13
CA LYS A 121 -21.73 -4.91 -4.77
C LYS A 121 -21.59 -3.93 -5.92
N THR A 122 -20.51 -4.04 -6.70
CA THR A 122 -20.14 -3.02 -7.70
C THR A 122 -20.24 -3.50 -9.13
N GLN A 123 -20.22 -4.82 -9.37
CA GLN A 123 -20.12 -5.47 -10.68
C GLN A 123 -19.05 -4.87 -11.61
N THR A 124 -18.02 -4.24 -11.05
CA THR A 124 -17.03 -3.46 -11.80
C THR A 124 -15.64 -3.77 -11.29
N CYS A 125 -14.72 -4.07 -12.21
CA CYS A 125 -13.33 -4.28 -11.86
C CYS A 125 -12.63 -2.96 -11.48
N PRO A 126 -11.91 -2.89 -10.34
CA PRO A 126 -11.22 -1.67 -9.91
C PRO A 126 -10.03 -1.30 -10.80
N MET A 127 -9.47 -2.25 -11.56
CA MET A 127 -8.31 -2.00 -12.42
C MET A 127 -8.67 -1.54 -13.83
N CYS A 128 -9.66 -2.18 -14.47
CA CYS A 128 -10.00 -1.89 -15.86
C CYS A 128 -11.39 -1.25 -16.04
N THR A 129 -12.15 -1.07 -14.95
CA THR A 129 -13.50 -0.48 -14.96
C THR A 129 -14.53 -1.21 -15.81
N ASN A 130 -14.20 -2.40 -16.34
CA ASN A 130 -15.14 -3.20 -17.10
C ASN A 130 -16.16 -3.85 -16.17
N HIS A 131 -17.38 -3.98 -16.68
CA HIS A 131 -18.43 -4.72 -16.02
C HIS A 131 -18.11 -6.21 -16.03
N ILE A 132 -18.24 -6.85 -14.88
CA ILE A 132 -17.96 -8.28 -14.68
C ILE A 132 -19.04 -8.86 -13.79
N GLU A 133 -19.69 -9.92 -14.28
CA GLU A 133 -20.64 -10.69 -13.48
C GLU A 133 -19.91 -11.52 -12.41
N PRO A 134 -20.42 -11.61 -11.17
CA PRO A 134 -19.78 -12.38 -10.11
C PRO A 134 -19.52 -13.85 -10.47
N ASP A 135 -20.40 -14.46 -11.27
CA ASP A 135 -20.29 -15.85 -11.71
C ASP A 135 -19.32 -16.05 -12.88
N ALA A 136 -18.84 -14.96 -13.51
CA ALA A 136 -17.84 -15.01 -14.57
C ALA A 136 -16.40 -15.17 -14.04
N ILE A 137 -16.20 -15.09 -12.71
CA ILE A 137 -14.91 -15.37 -12.09
C ILE A 137 -14.86 -16.85 -11.70
N GLU A 138 -13.74 -17.50 -12.00
CA GLU A 138 -13.44 -18.87 -11.59
C GLU A 138 -12.16 -18.93 -10.74
N LEU A 139 -12.07 -19.94 -9.87
CA LEU A 139 -10.84 -20.28 -9.18
C LEU A 139 -9.82 -20.82 -10.19
N CYS A 140 -8.62 -20.26 -10.16
CA CYS A 140 -7.54 -20.69 -11.03
C CYS A 140 -7.01 -22.05 -10.57
N LYS A 141 -7.02 -23.05 -11.46
CA LYS A 141 -6.56 -24.41 -11.14
C LYS A 141 -5.05 -24.53 -11.01
N ASN A 142 -4.29 -23.78 -11.82
CA ASN A 142 -2.83 -23.82 -11.87
C ASN A 142 -2.19 -22.41 -11.76
N PRO A 143 -2.30 -21.74 -10.61
CA PRO A 143 -1.70 -20.42 -10.42
C PRO A 143 -0.16 -20.40 -10.52
N ILE A 144 0.50 -21.54 -10.25
CA ILE A 144 1.96 -21.68 -10.29
C ILE A 144 2.52 -21.52 -11.71
N GLU A 145 1.82 -22.02 -12.74
CA GLU A 145 2.27 -21.93 -14.13
C GLU A 145 2.29 -20.45 -14.60
N MET A 146 1.24 -19.69 -14.25
CA MET A 146 1.15 -18.26 -14.56
C MET A 146 2.25 -17.41 -13.90
N LEU A 147 2.75 -17.86 -12.74
CA LEU A 147 3.83 -17.18 -12.03
C LEU A 147 5.19 -17.40 -12.71
N LYS A 148 5.41 -18.56 -13.32
CA LYS A 148 6.67 -18.90 -14.00
C LYS A 148 6.85 -18.14 -15.32
N GLU A 149 5.77 -18.02 -16.11
CA GLU A 149 5.80 -17.33 -17.41
C GLU A 149 6.21 -15.84 -17.32
N LYS A 150 5.93 -15.17 -16.19
CA LYS A 150 6.36 -13.78 -15.98
C LYS A 150 7.84 -13.65 -15.66
N SER A 151 8.41 -14.60 -14.92
CA SER A 151 9.83 -14.57 -14.55
C SER A 151 10.77 -14.73 -15.75
N GLU A 152 10.31 -15.39 -16.82
CA GLU A 152 11.08 -15.57 -18.05
C GLU A 152 11.01 -14.35 -18.98
N ASN A 153 9.90 -13.61 -18.96
CA ASN A 153 9.68 -12.44 -19.82
C ASN A 153 10.28 -11.14 -19.28
N GLU A 154 10.58 -11.03 -17.98
CA GLU A 154 11.26 -9.86 -17.38
C GLU A 154 12.75 -9.75 -17.79
N GLY A 155 13.33 -10.79 -18.40
CA GLY A 155 14.74 -10.82 -18.84
C GLY A 155 15.09 -10.00 -20.09
N THR A 156 14.15 -9.26 -20.69
CA THR A 156 14.37 -8.59 -22.00
C THR A 156 14.16 -7.07 -22.00
N PHE A 157 14.32 -6.39 -20.86
CA PHE A 157 14.48 -4.93 -20.87
C PHE A 157 15.97 -4.59 -20.90
N LYS A 158 16.51 -4.36 -22.10
CA LYS A 158 17.88 -3.85 -22.27
C LYS A 158 17.87 -2.35 -22.01
N ASP A 159 18.73 -1.89 -21.11
CA ASP A 159 18.93 -0.48 -20.70
C ASP A 159 19.38 0.48 -21.84
N THR A 160 19.36 0.05 -23.10
CA THR A 160 19.92 0.81 -24.23
C THR A 160 18.96 1.80 -24.90
N ASP A 161 17.67 1.84 -24.52
CA ASP A 161 16.67 2.67 -25.22
C ASP A 161 16.25 3.97 -24.49
N MET A 162 16.87 4.30 -23.35
CA MET A 162 16.71 5.62 -22.74
C MET A 162 17.95 6.46 -22.97
N GLY A 163 18.02 7.06 -24.17
CA GLY A 163 19.00 8.09 -24.52
C GLY A 163 18.83 9.34 -23.67
N PHE A 164 19.34 9.32 -22.44
CA PHE A 164 19.48 10.51 -21.60
C PHE A 164 20.96 10.67 -21.23
N SER A 165 21.70 11.36 -22.11
CA SER A 165 23.05 11.81 -21.81
C SER A 165 22.97 13.01 -20.86
N PHE A 166 23.34 12.80 -19.60
CA PHE A 166 23.59 13.89 -18.67
C PHE A 166 24.90 14.58 -19.05
N THR A 167 24.82 15.84 -19.47
CA THR A 167 25.95 16.77 -19.37
C THR A 167 25.54 17.90 -18.45
N ASP A 168 26.19 17.94 -17.29
CA ASP A 168 26.08 18.99 -16.28
C ASP A 168 26.29 20.37 -16.88
N SER A 169 25.34 21.28 -16.64
CA SER A 169 25.56 22.73 -16.67
C SER A 169 24.49 23.45 -15.87
N THR A 170 24.95 24.14 -14.84
CA THR A 170 24.26 25.16 -14.03
C THR A 170 23.30 26.06 -14.80
N SER A 171 22.05 26.18 -14.34
CA SER A 171 21.37 27.46 -14.02
C SER A 171 19.85 27.28 -13.84
N SER A 172 19.32 28.07 -12.92
CA SER A 172 17.92 28.31 -12.56
C SER A 172 16.88 28.26 -13.70
N THR A 173 15.74 27.60 -13.45
CA THR A 173 14.40 28.18 -13.68
C THR A 173 13.29 27.34 -13.04
N GLN A 174 12.24 28.04 -12.62
CA GLN A 174 11.07 27.57 -11.90
C GLN A 174 10.14 26.79 -12.84
N THR A 175 9.51 25.71 -12.35
CA THR A 175 8.24 25.24 -12.91
C THR A 175 7.34 24.74 -11.78
N SER A 176 6.22 25.44 -11.66
CA SER A 176 5.12 25.25 -10.73
C SER A 176 4.26 24.05 -11.13
N TYR A 177 4.02 23.14 -10.20
CA TYR A 177 2.93 22.16 -10.32
C TYR A 177 1.70 22.70 -9.59
N SER A 178 0.91 23.48 -10.32
CA SER A 178 -0.45 23.83 -9.95
C SER A 178 -1.37 22.77 -10.57
N ASN A 179 -2.05 21.98 -9.73
CA ASN A 179 -3.41 21.44 -9.89
C ASN A 179 -3.58 20.14 -9.10
N ILE A 180 -3.84 20.28 -7.79
CA ILE A 180 -4.53 19.25 -7.01
C ILE A 180 -5.88 19.85 -6.62
N LEU A 181 -6.95 19.13 -6.96
CA LEU A 181 -8.34 19.50 -6.69
C LEU A 181 -8.58 19.77 -5.19
N PRO A 182 -9.40 20.76 -4.82
CA PRO A 182 -9.64 21.10 -3.42
C PRO A 182 -10.60 20.09 -2.76
N VAL A 183 -10.10 19.35 -1.76
CA VAL A 183 -10.94 18.58 -0.83
C VAL A 183 -11.51 19.54 0.21
N ASN A 184 -12.82 19.78 0.14
CA ASN A 184 -13.58 20.58 1.10
C ASN A 184 -13.59 19.89 2.47
N ARG A 185 -12.96 20.54 3.48
CA ARG A 185 -12.81 20.04 4.85
C ARG A 185 -13.60 20.89 5.84
N ASN A 186 -14.92 20.89 5.74
CA ASN A 186 -15.77 21.46 6.79
C ASN A 186 -16.52 20.35 7.54
N ASN A 187 -16.34 20.37 8.86
CA ASN A 187 -16.94 19.54 9.92
C ASN A 187 -16.37 18.14 10.17
N ILE A 188 -15.28 18.09 10.94
CA ILE A 188 -15.05 16.99 11.88
C ILE A 188 -15.22 17.56 13.29
N ASN A 189 -16.45 17.48 13.81
CA ASN A 189 -16.71 17.66 15.23
C ASN A 189 -16.19 16.43 15.96
N ILE A 190 -15.14 16.62 16.76
CA ILE A 190 -14.59 15.62 17.66
C ILE A 190 -15.36 15.72 18.96
N THR A 191 -16.19 14.71 19.26
CA THR A 191 -16.65 14.45 20.63
C THR A 191 -15.91 13.22 21.16
N VAL A 192 -15.54 13.34 22.43
CA VAL A 192 -14.67 12.45 23.21
C VAL A 192 -15.40 11.16 23.56
#